data_AF-A0A520B527-F1
#
_entry.id   AF-A0A520B527-F1
#
_cell.length_a   1.000
_cell.length_b   1.000
_cell.length_c   1.000
_cell.angle_alpha   90.00
_cell.angle_beta   90.00
_cell.angle_gamma   90.00
#
_symmetry.space_group_name_H-M   'P 1'
#
loop_
_entity.id
_entity.type
_entity.pdbx_description
1 polymer ?
#
loop_
_entity_poly.entity_id
_entity_poly.type
_entity_poly.pdbx_seq_one_letter_code
_entity_poly.pdbx_strand_id
1 'polypeptide(L)'
;MALENIVNAAKSALKDVVSSPSADPISDRDEVLQDLHLAEKAWATDGVHSGTWFVRDGEHVAFTPTTRNGATLTIGGQTTNFIPADRFADYLVNMRAAIEAGEFDREIAGALHGSANVGGIAEVALPPAREGSPQDIQQVQQDAVLIREGRNPDGSLSAVVSSGS
;
A
#
# COMPACT_ATOMS: atom_id res chain seq x y z
N MET A 1 -32.49 12.54 39.76
CA MET A 1 -32.24 12.22 38.34
C MET A 1 -31.05 13.03 37.83
N ALA A 2 -29.80 12.67 38.16
CA ALA A 2 -28.62 13.45 37.73
C ALA A 2 -27.40 12.58 37.39
N LEU A 3 -27.17 11.46 38.09
CA LEU A 3 -26.04 10.57 37.79
C LEU A 3 -26.22 9.75 36.50
N GLU A 4 -27.44 9.29 36.20
CA GLU A 4 -27.72 8.50 34.98
C GLU A 4 -27.49 9.31 33.69
N ASN A 5 -27.73 10.64 33.73
CA ASN A 5 -27.43 11.51 32.59
C ASN A 5 -25.93 11.69 32.36
N ILE A 6 -25.12 11.74 33.43
CA ILE A 6 -23.66 11.89 33.31
C ILE A 6 -23.04 10.59 32.77
N VAL A 7 -23.50 9.43 33.26
CA VAL A 7 -23.01 8.13 32.77
C VAL A 7 -23.41 7.90 31.31
N ASN A 8 -24.63 8.27 30.92
CA ASN A 8 -25.05 8.16 29.52
C ASN A 8 -24.33 9.17 28.61
N ALA A 9 -24.08 10.40 29.09
CA ALA A 9 -23.28 11.38 28.34
C ALA A 9 -21.83 10.92 28.17
N ALA A 10 -21.22 10.35 29.21
CA ALA A 10 -19.87 9.78 29.13
C ALA A 10 -19.82 8.55 28.21
N LYS A 11 -20.82 7.67 28.26
CA LYS A 11 -20.91 6.49 27.37
C LYS A 11 -21.14 6.90 25.92
N SER A 12 -21.96 7.90 25.66
CA SER A 12 -22.16 8.47 24.32
C SER A 12 -20.90 9.18 23.83
N ALA A 13 -20.22 9.98 24.65
CA ALA A 13 -18.97 10.62 24.30
C ALA A 13 -17.83 9.61 24.05
N LEU A 14 -17.76 8.54 24.84
CA LEU A 14 -16.83 7.44 24.58
C LEU A 14 -17.17 6.68 23.30
N LYS A 15 -18.45 6.52 22.96
CA LYS A 15 -18.90 5.88 21.72
C LYS A 15 -18.67 6.78 20.49
N ASP A 16 -18.79 8.10 20.65
CA ASP A 16 -18.54 9.13 19.64
C ASP A 16 -17.03 9.29 19.36
N VAL A 17 -16.19 9.26 20.39
CA VAL A 17 -14.72 9.25 20.26
C VAL A 17 -14.19 7.92 19.70
N VAL A 18 -14.90 6.81 19.90
CA VAL A 18 -14.60 5.51 19.26
C VAL A 18 -15.15 5.44 17.83
N SER A 19 -16.02 6.37 17.41
CA SER A 19 -16.68 6.37 16.10
C SER A 19 -16.34 7.60 15.27
N SER A 20 -15.07 7.97 15.17
CA SER A 20 -14.55 8.78 14.05
C SER A 20 -13.04 8.62 13.97
N PRO A 21 -12.57 7.99 12.89
CA PRO A 21 -12.29 8.78 11.71
C PRO A 21 -13.18 8.35 10.55
N SER A 22 -14.21 9.15 10.23
CA SER A 22 -14.93 8.97 8.98
C SER A 22 -14.13 9.63 7.86
N ALA A 23 -13.04 8.98 7.47
CA ALA A 23 -12.62 9.03 6.08
C ALA A 23 -13.13 7.76 5.41
N ASP A 24 -13.60 7.91 4.18
CA ASP A 24 -14.06 6.78 3.40
C ASP A 24 -12.88 5.80 3.23
N PRO A 25 -12.96 4.55 3.74
CA PRO A 25 -11.85 3.61 3.67
C PRO A 25 -11.44 3.33 2.22
N ILE A 26 -12.36 3.50 1.26
CA ILE A 26 -12.04 3.38 -0.17
C ILE A 26 -11.17 4.55 -0.60
N SER A 27 -11.51 5.79 -0.22
CA SER A 27 -10.70 6.96 -0.54
C SER A 27 -9.31 6.89 0.09
N ASP A 28 -9.21 6.44 1.33
CA ASP A 28 -7.94 6.27 2.05
C ASP A 28 -7.06 5.20 1.38
N ARG A 29 -7.66 4.07 0.96
CA ARG A 29 -6.97 3.04 0.16
C ARG A 29 -6.50 3.59 -1.18
N ASP A 30 -7.34 4.34 -1.88
CA ASP A 30 -7.03 4.91 -3.20
C ASP A 30 -5.75 5.76 -3.15
N GLU A 31 -5.60 6.59 -2.11
CA GLU A 31 -4.38 7.38 -1.93
C GLU A 31 -3.14 6.49 -1.75
N VAL A 32 -3.23 5.47 -0.89
CA VAL A 32 -2.11 4.54 -0.66
C VAL A 32 -1.82 3.70 -1.91
N LEU A 33 -2.83 3.32 -2.68
CA LEU A 33 -2.68 2.58 -3.94
C LEU A 33 -2.00 3.42 -5.03
N GLN A 34 -2.20 4.74 -5.03
CA GLN A 34 -1.47 5.66 -5.92
C GLN A 34 0.01 5.75 -5.53
N ASP A 35 0.33 5.90 -4.26
CA ASP A 35 1.72 5.95 -3.80
C ASP A 35 2.43 4.59 -4.02
N LEU A 36 1.70 3.48 -3.83
CA LEU A 36 2.18 2.14 -4.17
C LEU A 36 2.46 2.01 -5.67
N HIS A 37 1.61 2.57 -6.51
CA HIS A 37 1.83 2.57 -7.96
C HIS A 37 3.10 3.34 -8.35
N LEU A 38 3.39 4.46 -7.67
CA LEU A 38 4.64 5.20 -7.87
C LEU A 38 5.87 4.36 -7.44
N ALA A 39 5.76 3.61 -6.33
CA ALA A 39 6.80 2.69 -5.90
C ALA A 39 7.05 1.58 -6.93
N GLU A 40 5.99 0.95 -7.44
CA GLU A 40 6.06 -0.08 -8.49
C GLU A 40 6.72 0.45 -9.77
N LYS A 41 6.33 1.67 -10.20
CA LYS A 41 6.90 2.32 -11.37
C LYS A 41 8.38 2.66 -11.19
N ALA A 42 8.75 3.20 -10.03
CA ALA A 42 10.13 3.49 -9.70
C ALA A 42 10.98 2.22 -9.69
N TRP A 43 10.45 1.12 -9.15
CA TRP A 43 11.14 -0.17 -9.14
C TRP A 43 11.29 -0.79 -10.53
N ALA A 44 10.25 -0.72 -11.36
CA ALA A 44 10.28 -1.24 -12.73
C ALA A 44 11.25 -0.46 -13.64
N THR A 45 11.63 0.76 -13.26
CA THR A 45 12.60 1.57 -14.00
C THR A 45 14.02 1.08 -13.76
N ASP A 46 14.75 0.81 -14.84
CA ASP A 46 16.11 0.26 -14.76
C ASP A 46 17.10 1.22 -14.03
N GLY A 47 17.98 0.64 -13.22
CA GLY A 47 19.02 1.38 -12.50
C GLY A 47 18.56 2.18 -11.27
N VAL A 48 17.29 2.08 -10.87
CA VAL A 48 16.77 2.83 -9.71
C VAL A 48 17.19 2.17 -8.39
N HIS A 49 17.92 2.95 -7.59
CA HIS A 49 18.40 2.56 -6.26
C HIS A 49 17.46 3.02 -5.12
N SER A 50 16.48 3.87 -5.42
CA SER A 50 15.52 4.38 -4.44
C SER A 50 14.27 4.90 -5.12
N GLY A 51 13.12 4.72 -4.50
CA GLY A 51 11.85 5.27 -4.98
C GLY A 51 10.95 5.67 -3.82
N THR A 52 9.71 6.01 -4.15
CA THR A 52 8.66 6.22 -3.15
C THR A 52 8.58 4.95 -2.29
N TRP A 53 8.89 5.09 -1.00
CA TRP A 53 8.90 4.02 0.02
C TRP A 53 10.04 3.00 0.00
N PHE A 54 11.02 3.09 -0.88
CA PHE A 54 12.09 2.09 -0.86
C PHE A 54 13.48 2.65 -1.14
N VAL A 55 14.47 1.98 -0.56
CA VAL A 55 15.89 2.15 -0.86
C VAL A 55 16.50 0.77 -1.06
N ARG A 56 17.13 0.55 -2.21
CA ARG A 56 17.86 -0.67 -2.54
C ARG A 56 19.29 -0.56 -2.03
N ASP A 57 19.70 -1.55 -1.25
CA ASP A 57 21.07 -1.73 -0.79
C ASP A 57 21.53 -3.15 -1.15
N GLY A 58 22.23 -3.26 -2.28
CA GLY A 58 22.71 -4.54 -2.83
C GLY A 58 21.57 -5.51 -3.14
N GLU A 59 21.55 -6.63 -2.41
CA GLU A 59 20.59 -7.73 -2.54
C GLU A 59 19.29 -7.50 -1.76
N HIS A 60 19.21 -6.45 -0.94
CA HIS A 60 18.03 -6.16 -0.13
C HIS A 60 17.45 -4.78 -0.46
N VAL A 61 16.17 -4.63 -0.18
CA VAL A 61 15.42 -3.40 -0.32
C VAL A 61 14.84 -3.07 1.05
N ALA A 62 15.23 -1.93 1.60
CA ALA A 62 14.61 -1.34 2.76
C ALA A 62 13.30 -0.68 2.33
N PHE A 63 12.17 -1.27 2.71
CA PHE A 63 10.84 -0.84 2.34
C PHE A 63 10.13 -0.21 3.53
N THR A 64 9.82 1.08 3.41
CA THR A 64 9.19 1.91 4.44
C THR A 64 7.99 2.64 3.84
N PRO A 65 6.81 1.98 3.77
CA PRO A 65 5.62 2.60 3.24
C PRO A 65 5.12 3.71 4.16
N THR A 66 4.80 4.86 3.58
CA THR A 66 4.28 6.03 4.29
C THR A 66 3.07 6.59 3.59
N THR A 67 2.03 6.96 4.33
CA THR A 67 0.91 7.73 3.78
C THR A 67 1.35 9.13 3.35
N ARG A 68 0.54 9.81 2.53
CA ARG A 68 0.84 11.15 2.00
C ARG A 68 1.12 12.22 3.06
N ASN A 69 0.56 12.07 4.26
CA ASN A 69 0.84 12.95 5.41
C ASN A 69 2.20 12.66 6.08
N GLY A 70 2.97 11.68 5.60
CA GLY A 70 4.27 11.28 6.13
C GLY A 70 4.22 10.25 7.26
N ALA A 71 3.04 9.75 7.63
CA ALA A 71 2.93 8.71 8.64
C ALA A 71 3.32 7.33 8.09
N THR A 72 4.10 6.56 8.85
CA THR A 72 4.54 5.22 8.45
C THR A 72 3.42 4.20 8.59
N LEU A 73 3.20 3.40 7.56
CA LEU A 73 2.38 2.20 7.63
C LEU A 73 3.19 1.09 8.30
N THR A 74 2.53 0.32 9.16
CA THR A 74 3.14 -0.85 9.81
C THR A 74 2.74 -2.11 9.08
N ILE A 75 3.71 -2.98 8.80
CA ILE A 75 3.51 -4.32 8.23
C ILE A 75 4.15 -5.31 9.19
N GLY A 76 3.38 -6.27 9.70
CA GLY A 76 3.86 -7.21 10.72
C GLY A 76 4.44 -6.52 11.96
N GLY A 77 3.85 -5.39 12.36
CA GLY A 77 4.35 -4.54 13.46
C GLY A 77 5.66 -3.79 13.19
N GLN A 78 6.21 -3.85 11.98
CA GLN A 78 7.43 -3.15 11.58
C GLN A 78 7.08 -1.98 10.62
N THR A 79 7.72 -0.83 10.80
CA THR A 79 7.59 0.31 9.88
C THR A 79 8.53 0.20 8.67
N THR A 80 9.63 -0.55 8.82
CA THR A 80 10.59 -0.84 7.75
C THR A 80 10.78 -2.34 7.63
N ASN A 81 10.57 -2.87 6.43
CA ASN A 81 10.75 -4.27 6.11
C ASN A 81 11.92 -4.44 5.13
N PHE A 82 12.77 -5.43 5.37
CA PHE A 82 13.90 -5.73 4.48
C PHE A 82 13.54 -6.90 3.58
N ILE A 83 13.42 -6.62 2.28
CA ILE A 83 12.91 -7.57 1.30
C ILE A 83 14.03 -7.87 0.29
N PRO A 84 14.28 -9.14 -0.06
CA PRO A 84 15.23 -9.45 -1.13
C PRO A 84 14.84 -8.77 -2.45
N ALA A 85 15.81 -8.16 -3.13
CA ALA A 85 15.59 -7.39 -4.35
C ALA A 85 14.94 -8.23 -5.46
N ASP A 86 15.27 -9.51 -5.56
CA ASP A 86 14.65 -10.44 -6.53
C ASP A 86 13.15 -10.67 -6.29
N ARG A 87 12.67 -10.41 -5.07
CA ARG A 87 11.30 -10.66 -4.61
C ARG A 87 10.48 -9.39 -4.42
N PHE A 88 11.13 -8.24 -4.46
CA PHE A 88 10.52 -6.98 -4.06
C PHE A 88 9.32 -6.61 -4.94
N ALA A 89 9.38 -6.91 -6.24
CA ALA A 89 8.24 -6.64 -7.11
C ALA A 89 7.02 -7.52 -6.82
N ASP A 90 7.22 -8.82 -6.61
CA ASP A 90 6.13 -9.72 -6.23
C ASP A 90 5.57 -9.34 -4.84
N TYR A 91 6.42 -8.81 -3.96
CA TYR A 91 6.01 -8.29 -2.67
C TYR A 91 5.10 -7.05 -2.81
N LEU A 92 5.44 -6.11 -3.72
CA LEU A 92 4.57 -4.95 -4.02
C LEU A 92 3.20 -5.38 -4.56
N VAL A 93 3.15 -6.44 -5.39
CA VAL A 93 1.89 -7.01 -5.90
C VAL A 93 1.07 -7.62 -4.75
N ASN A 94 1.69 -8.39 -3.85
CA ASN A 94 1.00 -8.93 -2.68
C ASN A 94 0.46 -7.83 -1.76
N MET A 95 1.25 -6.76 -1.55
CA MET A 95 0.82 -5.61 -0.77
C MET A 95 -0.38 -4.91 -1.41
N ARG A 96 -0.37 -4.72 -2.73
CA ARG A 96 -1.52 -4.16 -3.47
C ARG A 96 -2.78 -4.99 -3.22
N ALA A 97 -2.69 -6.30 -3.40
CA ALA A 97 -3.83 -7.20 -3.21
C ALA A 97 -4.38 -7.13 -1.77
N ALA A 98 -3.51 -7.06 -0.77
CA ALA A 98 -3.89 -6.92 0.63
C ALA A 98 -4.58 -5.56 0.93
N ILE A 99 -4.09 -4.46 0.33
CA ILE A 99 -4.74 -3.13 0.46
C ILE A 99 -6.10 -3.13 -0.23
N GLU A 100 -6.20 -3.69 -1.44
CA GLU A 100 -7.47 -3.80 -2.19
C GLU A 100 -8.49 -4.66 -1.43
N ALA A 101 -8.03 -5.74 -0.78
CA ALA A 101 -8.84 -6.58 0.10
C ALA A 101 -9.27 -5.88 1.41
N GLY A 102 -8.66 -4.74 1.74
CA GLY A 102 -8.95 -3.98 2.96
C GLY A 102 -8.24 -4.46 4.20
N GLU A 103 -7.23 -5.31 4.06
CA GLU A 103 -6.44 -5.83 5.20
C GLU A 103 -5.65 -4.72 5.90
N PHE A 104 -5.39 -3.62 5.20
CA PHE A 104 -4.66 -2.44 5.68
C PHE A 104 -5.56 -1.30 6.19
N ASP A 105 -6.88 -1.45 6.18
CA ASP A 105 -7.80 -0.34 6.52
C ASP A 105 -7.52 0.27 7.87
N ARG A 106 -7.23 -0.58 8.87
CA ARG A 106 -6.97 -0.09 10.23
C ARG A 106 -5.65 0.65 10.26
N GLU A 107 -4.60 0.12 9.64
CA GLU A 107 -3.26 0.69 9.57
C GLU A 107 -3.27 2.03 8.85
N ILE A 108 -3.98 2.11 7.73
CA ILE A 108 -4.15 3.32 6.94
C ILE A 108 -4.96 4.35 7.74
N ALA A 109 -6.09 3.97 8.32
CA ALA A 109 -6.88 4.88 9.14
C ALA A 109 -6.11 5.36 10.38
N GLY A 110 -5.29 4.49 10.97
CA GLY A 110 -4.37 4.82 12.06
C GLY A 110 -3.32 5.84 11.67
N ALA A 111 -2.67 5.64 10.53
CA ALA A 111 -1.62 6.51 10.00
C ALA A 111 -2.17 7.86 9.50
N LEU A 112 -3.33 7.87 8.83
CA LEU A 112 -3.94 9.09 8.30
C LEU A 112 -4.60 9.93 9.37
N HIS A 113 -5.33 9.30 10.30
CA HIS A 113 -6.21 10.01 11.23
C HIS A 113 -5.76 9.96 12.69
N GLY A 114 -4.57 9.40 12.96
CA GLY A 114 -3.94 9.46 14.29
C GLY A 114 -4.59 8.55 15.33
N SER A 115 -5.20 7.42 14.92
CA SER A 115 -5.67 6.42 15.88
C SER A 115 -4.48 5.75 16.55
N ALA A 116 -4.19 6.16 17.79
CA ALA A 116 -3.01 5.82 18.58
C ALA A 116 -2.83 4.33 18.97
N ASN A 117 -3.58 3.39 18.39
CA ASN A 117 -3.60 1.99 18.81
C ASN A 117 -3.63 0.97 17.65
N VAL A 118 -3.07 1.28 16.49
CA VAL A 118 -2.97 0.28 15.41
C VAL A 118 -1.63 -0.44 15.53
N GLY A 119 -1.65 -1.58 16.18
CA GLY A 119 -0.48 -2.43 16.43
C GLY A 119 0.05 -3.19 15.21
N GLY A 120 -0.25 -2.73 13.98
CA GLY A 120 0.19 -3.32 12.72
C GLY A 120 -0.12 -4.82 12.63
N ILE A 121 -1.39 -5.17 12.48
CA ILE A 121 -1.81 -6.57 12.25
C ILE A 121 -1.78 -6.94 10.78
N ALA A 122 -1.73 -5.95 9.88
CA ALA A 122 -1.58 -6.20 8.46
C ALA A 122 -0.24 -6.90 8.18
N GLU A 123 -0.31 -8.06 7.54
CA GLU A 123 0.86 -8.83 7.12
C GLU A 123 0.90 -8.92 5.60
N VAL A 124 2.10 -8.87 5.02
CA VAL A 124 2.31 -9.16 3.60
C VAL A 124 3.21 -10.38 3.52
N ALA A 125 2.70 -11.43 2.89
CA ALA A 125 3.48 -12.64 2.69
C ALA A 125 4.67 -12.37 1.76
N LEU A 126 5.87 -12.73 2.22
CA LEU A 126 7.06 -12.72 1.36
C LEU A 126 6.87 -13.76 0.25
N PRO A 127 6.90 -13.37 -1.03
CA PRO A 127 6.71 -14.32 -2.12
C PRO A 127 7.88 -15.31 -2.21
N PRO A 128 7.65 -16.49 -2.81
CA PRO A 128 8.74 -17.42 -3.11
C PRO A 128 9.73 -16.81 -4.10
N ALA A 129 10.98 -17.29 -4.09
CA ALA A 129 11.95 -16.91 -5.12
C ALA A 129 11.42 -17.30 -6.50
N ARG A 130 11.50 -16.38 -7.45
CA ARG A 130 11.04 -16.62 -8.82
C ARG A 130 12.11 -17.39 -9.59
N GLU A 131 11.72 -18.45 -10.28
CA GLU A 131 12.59 -19.12 -11.25
C GLU A 131 12.61 -18.29 -12.55
N GLY A 132 13.79 -17.84 -12.98
CA GLY A 132 13.96 -17.02 -14.19
C GLY A 132 15.18 -16.10 -14.11
N SER A 133 15.59 -15.52 -15.24
CA SER A 133 16.67 -14.53 -15.23
C SER A 133 16.15 -13.20 -14.67
N PRO A 134 16.97 -12.40 -13.96
CA PRO A 134 16.55 -11.09 -13.44
C PRO A 134 15.91 -10.17 -14.50
N GLN A 135 16.34 -10.32 -15.76
CA GLN A 135 15.83 -9.60 -16.93
C GLN A 135 14.39 -9.97 -17.27
N ASP A 136 14.03 -11.25 -17.19
CA ASP A 136 12.66 -11.72 -17.46
C ASP A 136 11.69 -11.17 -16.41
N ILE A 137 12.12 -11.19 -15.14
CA ILE A 137 11.33 -10.67 -14.02
C ILE A 137 11.12 -9.17 -14.18
N GLN A 138 12.18 -8.42 -14.53
CA GLN A 138 12.10 -6.99 -14.78
C GLN A 138 11.18 -6.65 -15.95
N GLN A 139 11.24 -7.41 -17.05
CA GLN A 139 10.38 -7.20 -18.21
C GLN A 139 8.89 -7.38 -17.87
N VAL A 140 8.54 -8.41 -17.10
CA VAL A 140 7.17 -8.66 -16.63
C VAL A 140 6.68 -7.52 -15.73
N GLN A 141 7.55 -6.94 -14.90
CA GLN A 141 7.19 -5.81 -14.04
C GLN A 141 6.91 -4.54 -14.85
N GLN A 142 7.77 -4.23 -15.82
CA GLN A 142 7.57 -3.09 -16.72
C GLN A 142 6.27 -3.22 -17.51
N ASP A 143 5.99 -4.41 -18.03
CA ASP A 143 4.76 -4.71 -18.75
C ASP A 143 3.52 -4.53 -17.85
N ALA A 144 3.57 -5.06 -16.62
CA ALA A 144 2.48 -4.90 -15.66
C ALA A 144 2.20 -3.43 -15.31
N VAL A 145 3.25 -2.59 -15.20
CA VAL A 145 3.10 -1.14 -14.99
C VAL A 145 2.47 -0.47 -16.22
N LEU A 146 2.95 -0.80 -17.42
CA LEU A 146 2.41 -0.26 -18.68
C LEU A 146 0.93 -0.59 -18.86
N ILE A 147 0.55 -1.85 -18.64
CA ILE A 147 -0.84 -2.30 -18.75
C ILE A 147 -1.74 -1.51 -17.79
N ARG A 148 -1.27 -1.25 -16.56
CA ARG A 148 -2.01 -0.42 -15.57
C ARG A 148 -2.15 1.03 -16.01
N GLU A 149 -1.19 1.58 -16.74
CA GLU A 149 -1.28 2.90 -17.36
C GLU A 149 -2.14 2.91 -18.65
N GLY A 150 -2.78 1.78 -19.01
CA GLY A 150 -3.53 1.64 -20.25
C GLY A 150 -2.63 1.65 -21.48
N ARG A 151 -1.40 1.16 -21.34
CA ARG A 151 -0.42 1.03 -22.41
C ARG A 151 -0.10 -0.43 -22.69
N ASN A 152 0.21 -0.70 -23.94
CA ASN A 152 0.72 -1.98 -24.41
C ASN A 152 2.20 -2.15 -23.98
N PRO A 153 2.73 -3.39 -24.02
CA PRO A 153 4.14 -3.70 -23.75
C PRO A 153 5.15 -2.87 -24.56
N ASP A 154 4.75 -2.42 -25.75
CA ASP A 154 5.54 -1.57 -26.65
C ASP A 154 5.46 -0.07 -26.31
N GLY A 155 4.75 0.29 -25.24
CA GLY A 155 4.53 1.66 -24.78
C GLY A 155 3.44 2.42 -25.53
N SER A 156 2.81 1.83 -26.55
CA SER A 156 1.68 2.44 -27.25
C SER A 156 0.42 2.45 -26.37
N LEU A 157 -0.50 3.41 -26.59
CA LEU A 157 -1.77 3.41 -25.88
C LEU A 157 -2.56 2.15 -26.25
N SER A 158 -3.02 1.39 -25.25
CA SER A 158 -3.98 0.32 -25.47
C SER A 158 -5.24 0.94 -26.05
N ALA A 159 -5.69 0.43 -27.21
CA ALA A 159 -6.91 0.92 -27.83
C ALA A 159 -8.07 0.69 -26.86
N VAL A 160 -8.54 1.75 -26.20
CA VAL A 160 -9.85 1.70 -25.57
C VAL A 160 -10.83 1.50 -26.73
N VAL A 161 -11.35 0.28 -26.86
CA VAL A 161 -12.51 0.06 -27.73
C VAL A 161 -13.62 0.83 -27.06
N SER A 162 -13.84 2.06 -27.51
CA SER A 162 -15.02 2.83 -27.20
C SER A 162 -16.19 2.07 -27.83
N SER A 163 -16.71 1.09 -27.10
CA SER A 163 -17.96 0.43 -27.42
C SER A 163 -19.03 1.48 -27.21
N GLY A 164 -19.32 2.23 -28.27
CA GLY A 164 -20.50 3.05 -28.33
C GLY A 164 -21.74 2.15 -28.18
N SER A 165 -22.64 2.55 -27.30
CA SER A 165 -24.08 2.29 -27.36
C SER A 165 -24.80 3.29 -26.47
#